data_AF-F2NL82-F1
#
_entry.id   AF-F2NL82-F1
#
_cell.length_a   1.000
_cell.length_b   1.000
_cell.length_c   1.000
_cell.angle_alpha   90.00
_cell.angle_beta   90.00
_cell.angle_gamma   90.00
#
_symmetry.space_group_name_H-M   'P 1'
#
loop_
_entity.id
_entity.type
_entity.pdbx_description
1 polymer ?
#
loop_
_entity_poly.entity_id
_entity_poly.type
_entity_poly.pdbx_seq_one_letter_code
_entity_poly.pdbx_strand_id
1 'polypeptide(L)'
;MKLEVRVVPLPIPEPVGAHELAWSYLLDRVFADAYHAGVAGLRMTLPSEALVAEAELRAELSGEGGEGWGVALLGGGDEPLVGARRVYALAFRGVAAPPAGTGRGWVEEAALYVYTWRARAWGGAMHLASLLGWPSIGDWAWHRVRRAFAATRPTLAYYRLSIRRPA
;
A
#
# COMPACT_ATOMS: atom_id res chain seq x y z
N MET A 1 5.75 1.38 17.48
CA MET A 1 6.75 0.81 16.55
C MET A 1 7.73 1.91 16.19
N LYS A 2 9.04 1.65 16.10
CA LYS A 2 10.00 2.70 15.68
C LYS A 2 9.80 3.01 14.19
N LEU A 3 9.84 4.28 13.81
CA LEU A 3 9.64 4.69 12.43
C LEU A 3 10.75 5.66 12.00
N GLU A 4 11.38 5.37 10.87
CA GLU A 4 12.32 6.25 10.19
C GLU A 4 11.74 6.53 8.80
N VAL A 5 11.38 7.79 8.52
CA VAL A 5 10.75 8.17 7.25
C VAL A 5 11.69 9.02 6.41
N ARG A 6 11.71 8.75 5.11
CA ARG A 6 12.34 9.59 4.10
C ARG A 6 11.33 9.94 3.02
N VAL A 7 11.23 11.20 2.65
CA VAL A 7 10.38 11.62 1.53
C VAL A 7 11.19 11.61 0.24
N VAL A 8 10.73 10.84 -0.74
CA VAL A 8 11.29 10.72 -2.09
C VAL A 8 10.15 10.95 -3.08
N PRO A 9 10.03 12.17 -3.64
CA PRO A 9 8.93 12.50 -4.55
C PRO A 9 8.88 11.56 -5.75
N LEU A 10 7.68 11.12 -6.10
CA LEU A 10 7.41 10.30 -7.29
C LEU A 10 6.33 10.94 -8.15
N PRO A 11 6.30 10.64 -9.47
CA PRO A 11 5.27 11.12 -10.39
C PRO A 11 3.95 10.34 -10.20
N ILE A 12 3.48 10.24 -8.97
CA ILE A 12 2.18 9.69 -8.61
C ILE A 12 1.17 10.84 -8.44
N PRO A 13 -0.14 10.58 -8.61
CA PRO A 13 -1.19 11.49 -8.21
C PRO A 13 -1.07 11.82 -6.73
N GLU A 14 -1.39 13.06 -6.38
CA GLU A 14 -1.54 13.46 -4.99
C GLU A 14 -2.53 12.54 -4.26
N PRO A 15 -2.30 12.25 -2.96
CA PRO A 15 -3.15 11.36 -2.17
C PRO A 15 -4.44 12.08 -1.77
N VAL A 16 -5.29 12.37 -2.76
CA VAL A 16 -6.61 12.97 -2.57
C VAL A 16 -7.71 12.04 -3.08
N GLY A 17 -8.83 11.99 -2.36
CA GLY A 17 -10.00 11.20 -2.75
C GLY A 17 -9.71 9.70 -2.85
N ALA A 18 -9.86 9.10 -4.03
CA ALA A 18 -9.64 7.65 -4.19
C ALA A 18 -8.18 7.23 -3.95
N HIS A 19 -7.21 8.13 -4.19
CA HIS A 19 -5.79 7.87 -3.94
C HIS A 19 -5.46 7.94 -2.46
N GLU A 20 -6.07 8.88 -1.72
CA GLU A 20 -6.00 8.95 -0.26
C GLU A 20 -6.44 7.63 0.39
N LEU A 21 -7.62 7.12 0.01
CA LEU A 21 -8.13 5.84 0.48
C LEU A 21 -7.21 4.66 0.13
N ALA A 22 -6.60 4.69 -1.06
CA ALA A 22 -5.66 3.65 -1.48
C ALA A 22 -4.40 3.67 -0.62
N TRP A 23 -3.86 4.85 -0.34
CA TRP A 23 -2.68 5.03 0.50
C TRP A 23 -2.94 4.65 1.97
N SER A 24 -4.06 5.09 2.54
CA SER A 24 -4.49 4.66 3.87
C SER A 24 -4.54 3.14 3.96
N TYR A 25 -5.15 2.47 2.98
CA TYR A 25 -5.24 1.00 2.94
C TYR A 25 -3.87 0.33 2.79
N LEU A 26 -2.98 0.90 1.97
CA LEU A 26 -1.61 0.39 1.79
C LEU A 26 -0.81 0.48 3.08
N LEU A 27 -0.87 1.62 3.77
CA LEU A 27 -0.20 1.83 5.05
C LEU A 27 -0.76 0.88 6.11
N ASP A 28 -2.08 0.75 6.23
CA ASP A 28 -2.71 -0.20 7.15
C ASP A 28 -2.17 -1.63 6.91
N ARG A 29 -2.04 -2.03 5.64
CA ARG A 29 -1.52 -3.35 5.30
C ARG A 29 -0.05 -3.52 5.68
N VAL A 30 0.79 -2.52 5.43
CA VAL A 30 2.22 -2.55 5.76
C VAL A 30 2.42 -2.66 7.27
N PHE A 31 1.76 -1.80 8.06
CA PHE A 31 1.90 -1.81 9.52
C PHE A 31 1.33 -3.08 10.15
N ALA A 32 0.16 -3.54 9.70
CA ALA A 32 -0.41 -4.79 10.19
C ALA A 32 0.49 -6.00 9.88
N ASP A 33 1.04 -6.08 8.67
CA ASP A 33 1.98 -7.14 8.30
C ASP A 33 3.27 -7.08 9.12
N ALA A 34 3.86 -5.89 9.27
CA ALA A 34 5.08 -5.69 10.06
C ALA A 34 4.88 -6.10 11.53
N TYR A 35 3.73 -5.74 12.10
CA TYR A 35 3.35 -6.15 13.45
C TYR A 35 3.25 -7.68 13.57
N HIS A 36 2.50 -8.34 12.68
CA HIS A 36 2.39 -9.80 12.69
C HIS A 36 3.72 -10.53 12.42
N ALA A 37 4.63 -9.89 11.68
CA ALA A 37 5.97 -10.39 11.43
C ALA A 37 6.95 -10.17 12.60
N GLY A 38 6.52 -9.50 13.67
CA GLY A 38 7.37 -9.21 14.84
C GLY A 38 8.48 -8.20 14.57
N VAL A 39 8.28 -7.30 13.61
CA VAL A 39 9.24 -6.22 13.29
C VAL A 39 9.12 -5.10 14.33
N ALA A 40 10.25 -4.64 14.88
CA ALA A 40 10.28 -3.60 15.90
C ALA A 40 10.24 -2.17 15.33
N GLY A 41 10.78 -1.99 14.13
CA GLY A 41 10.76 -0.71 13.45
C GLY A 41 10.72 -0.80 11.94
N LEU A 42 10.24 0.27 11.31
CA LEU A 42 10.16 0.42 9.86
C LEU A 42 11.01 1.59 9.39
N ARG A 43 11.82 1.36 8.35
CA ARG A 43 12.39 2.40 7.52
C ARG A 43 11.53 2.56 6.29
N MET A 44 10.97 3.73 6.05
CA MET A 44 9.96 3.92 5.02
C MET A 44 10.32 5.09 4.11
N THR A 45 10.28 4.86 2.80
CA THR A 45 10.28 5.93 1.81
C THR A 45 8.85 6.24 1.41
N LEU A 46 8.46 7.51 1.44
CA LEU A 46 7.13 7.98 1.06
C LEU A 46 7.22 9.02 -0.07
N PRO A 47 6.21 9.08 -0.95
CA PRO A 47 6.23 10.00 -2.10
C PRO A 47 5.81 11.44 -1.77
N SER A 48 5.27 11.70 -0.58
CA SER A 48 4.87 13.05 -0.15
C SER A 48 4.86 13.21 1.37
N GLU A 49 5.02 14.46 1.83
CA GLU A 49 4.94 14.84 3.24
C GLU A 49 3.57 14.56 3.86
N ALA A 50 2.50 14.67 3.07
CA ALA A 50 1.14 14.39 3.55
C ALA A 50 0.99 12.95 4.09
N LEU A 51 1.72 11.99 3.52
CA LEU A 51 1.70 10.59 3.95
C LEU A 51 2.55 10.33 5.20
N VAL A 52 3.45 11.25 5.56
CA VAL A 52 4.33 11.10 6.73
C VAL A 52 3.49 11.11 8.01
N ALA A 53 2.61 12.10 8.16
CA ALA A 53 1.69 12.18 9.31
C ALA A 53 0.81 10.93 9.44
N GLU A 54 0.34 10.40 8.30
CA GLU A 54 -0.44 9.16 8.25
C GLU A 54 0.35 7.92 8.68
N ALA A 55 1.66 7.88 8.36
CA ALA A 55 2.55 6.81 8.76
C ALA A 55 2.93 6.88 10.25
N GLU A 56 3.20 8.09 10.75
CA GLU A 56 3.51 8.35 12.15
C GLU A 56 2.38 7.90 13.07
N LEU A 57 1.13 8.29 12.76
CA LEU A 57 -0.05 7.86 13.50
C LEU A 57 -0.14 6.33 13.61
N ARG A 58 0.13 5.61 12.52
CA ARG A 58 0.10 4.14 12.51
C ARG A 58 1.24 3.52 13.30
N ALA A 59 2.42 4.13 13.27
CA ALA A 59 3.57 3.68 14.05
C ALA A 59 3.28 3.79 15.56
N GLU A 60 2.61 4.86 15.99
CA GLU A 60 2.14 5.04 17.36
C GLU A 60 1.12 3.96 17.75
N LEU A 61 0.13 3.72 16.90
CA LEU A 61 -0.93 2.73 17.15
C LEU A 61 -0.45 1.27 17.11
N SER A 62 0.66 0.98 16.43
CA SER A 62 1.17 -0.39 16.24
C SER A 62 1.85 -1.00 17.47
N GLY A 63 2.02 -0.24 18.58
CA GLY A 63 2.64 -0.73 19.82
C GLY A 63 4.14 -1.09 19.69
N GLU A 64 4.73 -1.63 20.75
CA GLU A 64 6.12 -2.12 20.72
C GLU A 64 6.16 -3.51 20.06
N GLY A 65 6.61 -3.58 18.81
CA GLY A 65 6.81 -4.82 18.07
C GLY A 65 8.17 -5.45 18.35
N GLY A 66 8.24 -6.78 18.20
CA GLY A 66 9.37 -7.67 18.56
C GLY A 66 10.80 -7.16 18.34
N GLU A 67 11.52 -7.68 17.33
CA GLU A 67 12.94 -7.37 17.13
C GLU A 67 13.29 -7.18 15.65
N GLY A 68 14.22 -6.26 15.39
CA GLY A 68 14.75 -5.97 14.06
C GLY A 68 13.92 -4.99 13.24
N TRP A 69 14.34 -4.78 12.00
CA TRP A 69 13.80 -3.73 11.12
C TRP A 69 13.12 -4.30 9.88
N GLY A 70 12.09 -3.61 9.40
CA GLY A 70 11.52 -3.77 8.07
C GLY A 70 11.78 -2.54 7.22
N VAL A 71 11.71 -2.69 5.89
CA VAL A 71 11.92 -1.60 4.93
C VAL A 71 10.70 -1.47 4.04
N ALA A 72 10.12 -0.28 3.94
CA ALA A 72 8.97 0.04 3.10
C ALA A 72 9.36 1.05 2.03
N LEU A 73 9.57 0.57 0.81
CA LEU A 73 9.98 1.35 -0.36
C LEU A 73 8.76 1.83 -1.14
N LEU A 74 7.97 2.76 -0.57
CA LEU A 74 6.70 3.22 -1.16
C LEU A 74 6.88 4.47 -2.05
N GLY A 75 7.88 5.30 -1.73
CA GLY A 75 8.39 6.40 -2.55
C GLY A 75 9.47 5.96 -3.54
N GLY A 76 9.71 4.65 -3.67
CA GLY A 76 10.88 4.13 -4.39
C GLY A 76 12.18 4.31 -3.60
N GLY A 77 13.31 4.22 -4.30
CA GLY A 77 14.64 4.37 -3.71
C GLY A 77 15.36 3.06 -3.39
N ASP A 78 16.60 3.21 -2.94
CA ASP A 78 17.58 2.12 -2.78
C ASP A 78 18.02 1.98 -1.32
N GLU A 79 17.07 2.00 -0.37
CA GLU A 79 17.43 1.86 1.04
C GLU A 79 18.14 0.52 1.30
N PRO A 80 19.22 0.51 2.11
CA PRO A 80 19.94 -0.71 2.42
C PRO A 80 19.03 -1.75 3.08
N LEU A 81 18.96 -2.94 2.46
CA LEU A 81 18.17 -4.06 2.96
C LEU A 81 18.92 -4.92 4.00
N VAL A 82 20.12 -4.50 4.39
CA VAL A 82 20.98 -5.25 5.32
C VAL A 82 20.32 -5.33 6.68
N GLY A 83 20.10 -6.54 7.19
CA GLY A 83 19.43 -6.78 8.47
C GLY A 83 17.91 -6.56 8.45
N ALA A 84 17.32 -6.27 7.27
CA ALA A 84 15.87 -6.18 7.13
C ALA A 84 15.24 -7.59 7.25
N ARG A 85 14.13 -7.68 7.99
CA ARG A 85 13.34 -8.92 8.13
C ARG A 85 12.15 -8.95 7.17
N ARG A 86 11.68 -7.78 6.75
CA ARG A 86 10.54 -7.59 5.85
C ARG A 86 10.83 -6.47 4.87
N VAL A 87 10.41 -6.65 3.62
CA VAL A 87 10.49 -5.62 2.58
C VAL A 87 9.12 -5.44 1.94
N TYR A 88 8.66 -4.19 1.92
CA TYR A 88 7.44 -3.75 1.28
C TYR A 88 7.82 -2.90 0.07
N ALA A 89 7.45 -3.31 -1.13
CA ALA A 89 7.81 -2.59 -2.35
C ALA A 89 6.55 -2.21 -3.13
N LEU A 90 6.40 -0.92 -3.44
CA LEU A 90 5.29 -0.42 -4.22
C LEU A 90 5.67 -0.30 -5.70
N ALA A 91 4.80 -0.80 -6.57
CA ALA A 91 4.81 -0.52 -7.99
C ALA A 91 3.50 0.19 -8.39
N PHE A 92 3.56 1.09 -9.36
CA PHE A 92 2.40 1.81 -9.88
C PHE A 92 2.47 1.97 -11.39
N ARG A 93 1.30 2.04 -12.06
CA ARG A 93 1.16 2.28 -13.52
C ARG A 93 2.19 1.57 -14.42
N GLY A 94 2.25 0.23 -14.37
CA GLY A 94 3.07 -0.55 -15.32
C GLY A 94 4.58 -0.35 -15.21
N VAL A 95 5.08 0.45 -14.25
CA VAL A 95 6.49 0.49 -13.87
C VAL A 95 6.75 -0.73 -12.98
N ALA A 96 6.94 -1.86 -13.65
CA ALA A 96 7.32 -3.13 -13.05
C ALA A 96 8.84 -3.25 -13.03
N ALA A 97 9.49 -2.52 -12.14
CA ALA A 97 10.78 -2.94 -11.64
C ALA A 97 10.67 -2.98 -10.11
N PRO A 98 10.93 -4.11 -9.47
CA PRO A 98 11.21 -4.09 -8.04
C PRO A 98 12.31 -3.05 -7.78
N PRO A 99 12.24 -2.25 -6.70
CA PRO A 99 13.32 -1.33 -6.37
C PRO A 99 14.65 -2.09 -6.29
N ALA A 100 15.74 -1.43 -6.68
CA ALA A 100 17.04 -2.09 -6.84
C ALA A 100 17.45 -2.78 -5.52
N GLY A 101 18.06 -3.96 -5.63
CA GLY A 101 18.46 -4.76 -4.46
C GLY A 101 17.40 -5.73 -3.91
N THR A 102 16.13 -5.60 -4.29
CA THR A 102 15.07 -6.52 -3.81
C THR A 102 14.97 -7.87 -4.56
N GLY A 103 15.88 -8.14 -5.51
CA GLY A 103 15.81 -9.30 -6.42
C GLY A 103 16.69 -10.51 -6.08
N ARG A 104 17.77 -10.36 -5.29
CA ARG A 104 18.63 -11.48 -4.86
C ARG A 104 18.47 -11.71 -3.36
N GLY A 105 18.20 -12.95 -2.96
CA GLY A 105 18.05 -13.32 -1.54
C GLY A 105 16.72 -12.94 -0.89
N TRP A 106 15.72 -12.55 -1.69
CA TRP A 106 14.38 -12.19 -1.21
C TRP A 106 13.31 -12.99 -1.95
N VAL A 107 12.36 -13.53 -1.22
CA VAL A 107 11.21 -14.27 -1.75
C VAL A 107 9.95 -13.44 -1.56
N GLU A 108 9.15 -13.30 -2.62
CA GLU A 108 7.82 -12.68 -2.52
C GLU A 108 6.86 -13.64 -1.82
N GLU A 109 6.37 -13.21 -0.65
CA GLU A 109 5.44 -13.97 0.18
C GLU A 109 3.99 -13.64 -0.18
N ALA A 110 3.73 -12.37 -0.47
CA ALA A 110 2.41 -11.90 -0.87
C ALA A 110 2.49 -10.70 -1.83
N ALA A 111 1.42 -10.53 -2.60
CA ALA A 111 1.19 -9.35 -3.41
C ALA A 111 -0.24 -8.85 -3.19
N LEU A 112 -0.39 -7.53 -3.18
CA LEU A 112 -1.67 -6.85 -3.02
C LEU A 112 -1.83 -5.84 -4.16
N TYR A 113 -2.96 -5.87 -4.84
CA TYR A 113 -3.31 -5.03 -5.98
C TYR A 113 -4.40 -4.06 -5.52
N VAL A 114 -4.10 -2.76 -5.41
CA VAL A 114 -4.98 -1.74 -4.81
C VAL A 114 -5.43 -0.73 -5.85
N TYR A 115 -6.67 -0.27 -5.70
CA TYR A 115 -7.37 0.60 -6.64
C TYR A 115 -7.48 -0.07 -8.01
N THR A 116 -8.26 -1.15 -8.06
CA THR A 116 -8.47 -1.94 -9.29
C THR A 116 -9.38 -1.22 -10.28
N TRP A 117 -9.24 -1.56 -11.57
CA TRP A 117 -10.15 -1.07 -12.61
C TRP A 117 -11.61 -1.47 -12.34
N ARG A 118 -11.83 -2.65 -11.73
CA ARG A 118 -13.17 -3.14 -11.38
C ARG A 118 -13.80 -2.23 -10.34
N ALA A 119 -13.05 -1.83 -9.31
CA ALA A 119 -13.54 -0.89 -8.31
C ALA A 119 -13.88 0.47 -8.94
N ARG A 120 -13.04 0.96 -9.85
CA ARG A 120 -13.30 2.21 -10.60
C ARG A 120 -14.58 2.12 -11.44
N ALA A 121 -14.83 1.00 -12.12
CA ALA A 121 -16.05 0.78 -12.89
C ALA A 121 -17.30 0.81 -12.00
N TRP A 122 -17.25 0.16 -10.84
CA TRP A 122 -18.35 0.21 -9.87
C TRP A 122 -18.57 1.61 -9.28
N GLY A 123 -17.51 2.39 -9.09
CA GLY A 123 -17.63 3.80 -8.69
C GLY A 123 -18.38 4.64 -9.73
N GLY A 124 -18.17 4.38 -11.02
CA GLY A 124 -18.98 4.99 -12.10
C GLY A 124 -20.45 4.58 -12.03
N ALA A 125 -20.74 3.30 -11.78
CA ALA A 125 -22.10 2.81 -11.60
C ALA A 125 -22.79 3.46 -10.38
N MET A 126 -22.07 3.68 -9.27
CA MET A 126 -22.59 4.42 -8.12
C MET A 126 -22.97 5.86 -8.49
N HIS A 127 -22.09 6.56 -9.22
CA HIS A 127 -22.35 7.93 -9.63
C HIS A 127 -23.59 8.02 -10.52
N LEU A 128 -23.73 7.11 -11.50
CA LEU A 128 -24.91 7.01 -12.34
C LEU A 128 -26.18 6.69 -11.55
N ALA A 129 -26.11 5.75 -10.61
CA ALA A 129 -27.24 5.39 -9.76
C ALA A 129 -27.71 6.58 -8.91
N SER A 130 -26.77 7.38 -8.40
CA SER A 130 -27.08 8.62 -7.67
C SER A 130 -27.80 9.64 -8.56
N LEU A 131 -27.28 9.88 -9.77
CA LEU A 131 -27.89 10.81 -10.74
C LEU A 131 -29.29 10.37 -11.18
N LEU A 132 -29.54 9.07 -11.28
CA LEU A 132 -30.82 8.51 -11.71
C LEU A 132 -31.81 8.25 -10.56
N GLY A 133 -31.42 8.55 -9.30
CA GLY A 133 -32.28 8.34 -8.13
C GLY A 133 -32.54 6.87 -7.81
N TRP A 134 -31.55 5.99 -8.03
CA TRP A 134 -31.64 4.53 -7.82
C TRP A 134 -30.77 4.06 -6.64
N PRO A 135 -31.20 4.29 -5.39
CA PRO A 135 -30.36 4.06 -4.20
C PRO A 135 -29.95 2.59 -4.03
N SER A 136 -30.81 1.62 -4.37
CA SER A 136 -30.51 0.19 -4.27
C SER A 136 -29.35 -0.25 -5.16
N ILE A 137 -29.21 0.35 -6.34
CA ILE A 137 -28.10 0.10 -7.26
C ILE A 137 -26.83 0.78 -6.72
N GLY A 138 -26.98 1.96 -6.12
CA GLY A 138 -25.89 2.66 -5.41
C GLY A 138 -25.29 1.81 -4.30
N ASP A 139 -26.11 1.24 -3.41
CA ASP A 139 -25.68 0.40 -2.30
C ASP A 139 -25.00 -0.89 -2.77
N TRP A 140 -25.60 -1.54 -3.77
CA TRP A 140 -25.00 -2.73 -4.36
C TRP A 140 -23.65 -2.42 -5.01
N ALA A 141 -23.56 -1.33 -5.76
CA ALA A 141 -22.33 -0.89 -6.41
C ALA A 141 -21.26 -0.51 -5.37
N TRP A 142 -21.63 0.16 -4.28
CA TRP A 142 -20.75 0.45 -3.15
C TRP A 142 -20.11 -0.80 -2.56
N HIS A 143 -20.94 -1.80 -2.27
CA HIS A 143 -20.46 -3.07 -1.75
C HIS A 143 -19.53 -3.77 -2.75
N ARG A 144 -19.80 -3.65 -4.07
CA ARG A 144 -18.91 -4.15 -5.13
C ARG A 144 -17.60 -3.38 -5.20
N VAL A 145 -17.61 -2.05 -5.05
CA VAL A 145 -16.39 -1.22 -4.95
C VAL A 145 -15.52 -1.75 -3.82
N ARG A 146 -16.06 -1.91 -2.61
CA ARG A 146 -15.30 -2.40 -1.44
C ARG A 146 -14.65 -3.75 -1.69
N ARG A 147 -15.39 -4.71 -2.25
CA ARG A 147 -14.86 -6.06 -2.56
C ARG A 147 -13.81 -6.06 -3.67
N ALA A 148 -13.91 -5.13 -4.61
CA ALA A 148 -13.00 -5.04 -5.74
C ALA A 148 -11.85 -4.07 -5.49
N PHE A 149 -11.88 -3.27 -4.41
CA PHE A 149 -10.94 -2.17 -4.18
C PHE A 149 -9.51 -2.68 -4.09
N ALA A 150 -9.32 -3.81 -3.41
CA ALA A 150 -8.06 -4.52 -3.34
C ALA A 150 -8.25 -5.99 -3.74
N ALA A 151 -7.20 -6.59 -4.30
CA ALA A 151 -7.16 -8.01 -4.63
C ALA A 151 -5.81 -8.62 -4.24
N THR A 152 -5.81 -9.89 -3.84
CA THR A 152 -4.59 -10.67 -3.59
C THR A 152 -4.15 -11.49 -4.81
N ARG A 153 -5.04 -11.61 -5.81
CA ARG A 153 -4.74 -12.26 -7.09
C ARG A 153 -4.30 -11.21 -8.13
N PRO A 154 -3.43 -11.57 -9.08
CA PRO A 154 -3.02 -10.68 -10.16
C PRO A 154 -4.20 -10.07 -10.89
N THR A 155 -4.25 -8.74 -10.92
CA THR A 155 -5.27 -7.98 -11.63
C THR A 155 -4.74 -6.61 -12.02
N LEU A 156 -5.36 -6.00 -13.03
CA LEU A 156 -5.04 -4.63 -13.41
C LEU A 156 -5.44 -3.68 -12.27
N ALA A 157 -4.46 -2.97 -11.74
CA ALA A 157 -4.64 -2.07 -10.60
C ALA A 157 -3.69 -0.89 -10.73
N TYR A 158 -4.04 0.23 -10.07
CA TYR A 158 -3.18 1.40 -10.06
C TYR A 158 -1.90 1.13 -9.27
N TYR A 159 -2.03 0.47 -8.11
CA TYR A 159 -0.95 0.15 -7.19
C TYR A 159 -0.80 -1.37 -7.03
N ARG A 160 0.44 -1.82 -6.89
CA ARG A 160 0.80 -3.19 -6.49
C ARG A 160 1.83 -3.12 -5.37
N LEU A 161 1.48 -3.64 -4.19
CA LEU A 161 2.37 -3.80 -3.06
C LEU A 161 2.89 -5.24 -3.02
N SER A 162 4.20 -5.42 -3.12
CA SER A 162 4.88 -6.68 -2.85
C SER A 162 5.32 -6.74 -1.39
N ILE A 163 5.07 -7.88 -0.73
CA ILE A 163 5.58 -8.19 0.60
C ILE A 163 6.61 -9.30 0.44
N ARG A 164 7.83 -9.07 0.92
CA ARG A 164 8.95 -9.99 0.75
C ARG A 164 9.66 -10.28 2.06
N ARG A 165 10.31 -11.43 2.09
CA ARG A 165 11.15 -11.91 3.19
C ARG A 165 12.50 -12.39 2.70
N PRO A 166 13.52 -12.45 3.56
CA PRO A 166 14.76 -13.12 3.23
C PRO A 166 14.48 -14.56 2.79
N ALA A 167 15.17 -15.02 1.74
CA ALA A 167 15.04 -16.36 1.17
C ALA A 167 15.31 -17.44 2.21
#